data_AF-A0A170Q946-F1
#
_entry.id   AF-A0A170Q946-F1
#
_cell.length_a   1.000
_cell.length_b   1.000
_cell.length_c   1.000
_cell.angle_alpha   90.00
_cell.angle_beta   90.00
_cell.angle_gamma   90.00
#
_symmetry.space_group_name_H-M   'P 1'
#
loop_
_entity.id
_entity.type
_entity.pdbx_description
1 polymer ?
#
loop_
_entity_poly.entity_id
_entity_poly.type
_entity_poly.pdbx_seq_one_letter_code
_entity_poly.pdbx_strand_id
1 'polypeptide(L)'
;MFQEPARKQVSLRVYDNEPTARMAEQRLQLEGIPCLVRSLRGGPGLWGTAYNLPHDLLVYEGDEARARDILKIVPREEREGEQLSEKRGVQRSQLIPQWMVTATIVAIVAFIALTVVIANRAVR
;
A
#
# COMPACT_ATOMS: atom_id res chain seq x y z
N MET A 1 0.39 14.38 -35.89
CA MET A 1 0.60 14.64 -34.46
C MET A 1 -0.77 14.94 -33.86
N PHE A 2 -1.47 13.93 -33.34
CA PHE A 2 -2.84 14.10 -32.85
C PHE A 2 -2.79 14.78 -31.48
N GLN A 3 -2.98 16.10 -31.45
CA GLN A 3 -3.43 16.78 -30.23
C GLN A 3 -4.92 16.50 -30.10
N GLU A 4 -5.28 15.42 -29.41
CA GLU A 4 -6.65 15.24 -28.96
C GLU A 4 -6.95 16.30 -27.89
N PRO A 5 -8.19 16.86 -27.87
CA PRO A 5 -8.60 17.84 -26.87
C PRO A 5 -8.30 17.27 -25.49
N ALA A 6 -7.89 18.11 -24.53
CA ALA A 6 -7.50 17.70 -23.17
C ALA A 6 -8.61 16.86 -22.50
N ARG A 7 -8.64 15.56 -22.80
CA ARG A 7 -9.62 14.63 -22.26
C ARG A 7 -9.18 14.38 -20.83
N LYS A 8 -10.08 14.73 -19.91
CA LYS A 8 -9.87 14.54 -18.48
C LYS A 8 -9.56 13.07 -18.22
N GLN A 9 -8.44 12.82 -17.57
CA GLN A 9 -8.05 11.49 -17.10
C GLN A 9 -8.59 11.29 -15.69
N VAL A 10 -9.18 10.12 -15.46
CA VAL A 10 -9.78 9.72 -14.19
C VAL A 10 -9.05 8.49 -13.64
N SER A 11 -8.90 8.44 -12.32
CA SER A 11 -8.33 7.27 -11.63
C SER A 11 -9.36 6.15 -11.65
N LEU A 12 -9.02 5.07 -12.34
CA LEU A 12 -9.84 3.87 -12.43
C LEU A 12 -9.65 3.01 -11.18
N ARG A 13 -8.38 2.76 -10.83
CA ARG A 13 -7.97 1.91 -9.72
C ARG A 13 -6.50 2.11 -9.37
N VAL A 14 -6.21 2.05 -8.07
CA VAL A 14 -4.84 1.95 -7.54
C VAL A 14 -4.50 0.48 -7.29
N TYR A 15 -3.34 0.07 -7.80
CA TYR A 15 -2.72 -1.24 -7.60
C TYR A 15 -1.54 -1.09 -6.64
N ASP A 16 -1.20 -2.14 -5.89
CA ASP A 16 -0.13 -2.08 -4.89
C ASP A 16 1.28 -2.14 -5.48
N ASN A 17 1.42 -2.60 -6.73
CA ASN A 17 2.70 -2.74 -7.42
C ASN A 17 2.55 -2.46 -8.93
N GLU A 18 3.68 -2.12 -9.57
CA GLU A 18 3.72 -1.81 -11.00
C GLU A 18 3.33 -3.01 -11.88
N PRO A 19 3.84 -4.24 -11.66
CA PRO A 19 3.52 -5.37 -12.54
C PRO A 19 2.02 -5.64 -12.65
N THR A 20 1.29 -5.55 -11.54
CA THR A 20 -0.16 -5.74 -11.55
C THR A 20 -0.88 -4.60 -12.27
N ALA A 21 -0.42 -3.36 -12.10
CA ALA A 21 -0.96 -2.22 -12.85
C ALA A 21 -0.72 -2.37 -14.36
N ARG A 22 0.46 -2.86 -14.76
CA ARG A 22 0.82 -3.13 -16.16
C ARG A 22 0.00 -4.26 -16.78
N MET A 23 -0.31 -5.31 -16.03
CA MET A 23 -1.21 -6.37 -16.50
C MET A 23 -2.62 -5.83 -16.80
N ALA A 24 -3.11 -4.91 -15.97
CA ALA A 24 -4.40 -4.25 -16.21
C ALA A 24 -4.35 -3.29 -17.41
N GLU A 25 -3.26 -2.53 -17.54
CA GLU A 25 -2.98 -1.68 -18.71
C GLU A 25 -2.99 -2.50 -20.00
N GLN A 26 -2.25 -3.62 -20.06
CA GLN A 26 -2.21 -4.51 -21.21
C GLN A 26 -3.59 -5.02 -21.60
N ARG A 27 -4.42 -5.39 -20.62
CA ARG A 27 -5.78 -5.85 -20.88
C ARG A 27 -6.67 -4.74 -21.46
N LEU A 28 -6.53 -3.51 -21.01
CA LEU A 28 -7.24 -2.36 -21.59
C LEU A 28 -6.74 -2.03 -23.01
N GLN A 29 -5.43 -2.14 -23.25
CA GLN A 29 -4.84 -1.93 -24.57
C GLN A 29 -5.33 -2.95 -25.61
N LEU A 30 -5.48 -4.22 -25.22
CA LEU A 30 -6.06 -5.26 -26.09
C LEU A 30 -7.50 -4.94 -26.53
N GLU A 31 -8.24 -4.21 -25.70
CA GLU A 31 -9.61 -3.75 -25.97
C GLU A 31 -9.66 -2.36 -26.66
N GLY A 32 -8.49 -1.81 -26.97
CA GLY A 32 -8.34 -0.51 -27.63
C GLY A 32 -8.60 0.70 -26.73
N ILE A 33 -8.51 0.55 -25.40
CA ILE A 33 -8.73 1.65 -24.45
C ILE A 33 -7.40 2.30 -24.07
N PRO A 34 -7.20 3.60 -24.38
CA PRO A 34 -6.01 4.32 -23.93
C PRO A 34 -5.98 4.46 -22.41
N CYS A 35 -4.86 4.10 -21.80
CA CYS A 35 -4.65 4.19 -20.36
C CYS A 35 -3.22 4.59 -20.02
N LEU A 36 -3.01 5.09 -18.80
CA LEU A 36 -1.72 5.53 -18.28
C LEU A 36 -1.51 4.98 -16.87
N VAL A 37 -0.36 4.35 -16.64
CA VAL A 37 0.07 3.92 -15.31
C VAL A 37 0.95 4.99 -14.68
N ARG A 38 0.61 5.45 -13.47
CA ARG A 38 1.33 6.49 -12.73
C ARG A 38 1.71 6.02 -11.33
N SER A 39 2.98 6.14 -10.96
CA SER A 39 3.43 5.86 -9.58
C SER A 39 2.94 6.95 -8.61
N LEU A 40 2.39 6.56 -7.46
CA LEU A 40 1.83 7.51 -6.48
C LEU A 40 2.83 8.00 -5.43
N ARG A 41 3.95 7.29 -5.23
CA ARG A 41 4.89 7.55 -4.10
C ARG A 41 6.37 7.51 -4.47
N GLY A 42 6.72 7.68 -5.74
CA GLY A 42 8.13 7.76 -6.17
C GLY A 42 8.76 9.12 -5.88
N GLY A 43 9.32 9.29 -4.68
CA GLY A 43 10.15 10.44 -4.34
C GLY A 43 11.61 10.31 -4.82
N PRO A 44 12.40 11.40 -4.80
CA PRO A 44 13.82 11.35 -5.13
C PRO A 44 14.55 10.34 -4.22
N GLY A 45 15.19 9.32 -4.81
CA GLY A 45 15.92 8.27 -4.08
C GLY A 45 15.30 6.87 -4.14
N LEU A 46 14.07 6.74 -4.67
CA LEU A 46 13.37 5.44 -4.84
C LEU A 46 13.62 4.80 -6.23
N TRP A 47 14.79 5.06 -6.82
CA TRP A 47 15.20 4.47 -8.09
C TRP A 47 15.48 2.97 -7.88
N GLY A 48 14.50 2.12 -8.19
CA GLY A 48 14.62 0.66 -8.11
C GLY A 48 13.63 -0.03 -7.17
N THR A 49 13.04 0.69 -6.21
CA THR A 49 11.97 0.15 -5.35
C THR A 49 10.58 0.60 -5.78
N ALA A 50 10.50 1.45 -6.81
CA ALA A 50 9.24 1.92 -7.39
C ALA A 50 8.30 0.76 -7.76
N TYR A 51 8.81 -0.38 -8.21
CA TYR A 51 8.02 -1.55 -8.59
C TYR A 51 7.02 -2.02 -7.53
N ASN A 52 7.35 -1.91 -6.24
CA ASN A 52 6.48 -2.32 -5.13
C ASN A 52 5.66 -1.17 -4.54
N LEU A 53 5.71 0.01 -5.16
CA LEU A 53 4.93 1.14 -4.73
C LEU A 53 3.54 1.11 -5.39
N PRO A 54 2.55 1.75 -4.76
CA PRO A 54 1.23 1.87 -5.35
C PRO A 54 1.27 2.62 -6.68
N HIS A 55 0.61 2.05 -7.68
CA HIS A 55 0.47 2.59 -9.03
C HIS A 55 -1.00 2.82 -9.37
N ASP A 56 -1.30 4.02 -9.83
CA ASP A 56 -2.61 4.44 -10.27
C ASP A 56 -2.78 4.13 -11.75
N LEU A 57 -3.90 3.51 -12.11
CA LEU A 57 -4.30 3.28 -13.50
C LEU A 57 -5.31 4.36 -13.90
N LEU A 58 -4.88 5.23 -14.80
CA LEU A 58 -5.65 6.36 -15.31
C LEU A 58 -6.25 6.00 -16.67
N VAL A 59 -7.52 6.33 -16.87
CA VAL A 59 -8.21 6.20 -18.16
C VAL A 59 -8.89 7.51 -18.51
N TYR A 60 -9.26 7.70 -19.77
CA TYR A 60 -10.08 8.85 -20.14
C TYR A 60 -11.49 8.71 -19.56
N GLU A 61 -12.07 9.82 -19.11
CA GLU A 61 -13.41 9.87 -18.50
C GLU A 61 -14.48 9.23 -19.40
N GLY A 62 -14.38 9.41 -20.72
CA GLY A 62 -15.30 8.81 -21.68
C GLY A 62 -15.24 7.27 -21.76
N ASP A 63 -14.11 6.68 -21.37
CA ASP A 63 -13.88 5.23 -21.42
C ASP A 63 -13.99 4.57 -20.03
N GLU A 64 -14.27 5.34 -18.97
CA GLU A 64 -14.23 4.85 -17.59
C GLU A 64 -15.17 3.66 -17.36
N ALA A 65 -16.44 3.80 -17.75
CA ALA A 65 -17.44 2.74 -17.55
C ALA A 65 -17.06 1.46 -18.28
N ARG A 66 -16.57 1.58 -19.53
CA ARG A 66 -16.12 0.44 -20.34
C ARG A 66 -14.87 -0.21 -19.75
N ALA A 67 -13.91 0.60 -19.28
CA ALA A 67 -12.70 0.11 -18.65
C ALA A 67 -12.97 -0.62 -17.32
N ARG A 68 -13.94 -0.13 -16.51
CA ARG A 68 -14.39 -0.80 -15.28
C ARG A 68 -14.97 -2.18 -15.58
N ASP A 69 -15.79 -2.30 -16.62
CA ASP A 69 -16.42 -3.55 -17.02
C ASP A 69 -15.40 -4.60 -17.50
N ILE A 70 -14.48 -4.19 -18.40
CA ILE A 70 -13.42 -5.07 -18.93
C ILE A 70 -12.54 -5.64 -17.81
N LEU A 71 -12.16 -4.80 -16.85
CA LEU A 71 -11.34 -5.18 -15.71
C LEU A 71 -12.14 -5.78 -14.56
N LYS A 72 -13.48 -5.92 -14.72
CA LYS A 72 -14.42 -6.40 -13.69
C LYS A 72 -14.18 -5.74 -12.34
N ILE A 73 -13.95 -4.43 -12.36
CA ILE A 73 -13.65 -3.65 -11.16
C ILE A 73 -14.98 -3.34 -10.48
N VAL A 74 -15.24 -4.03 -9.36
CA VAL A 74 -16.37 -3.72 -8.49
C VAL A 74 -16.31 -2.24 -8.07
N PRO A 75 -17.44 -1.50 -8.10
CA PRO A 75 -17.50 -0.11 -7.70
C PRO A 75 -16.86 0.13 -6.33
N ARG A 76 -16.15 1.26 -6.22
CA ARG A 76 -15.29 1.61 -5.08
C ARG A 76 -15.99 1.53 -3.72
N GLU A 77 -17.30 1.73 -3.68
CA GLU A 77 -18.11 1.77 -2.45
C GLU A 77 -18.18 0.41 -1.72
N GLU A 78 -18.14 -0.71 -2.44
CA GLU A 78 -18.14 -2.05 -1.84
C GLU A 78 -16.75 -2.49 -1.38
N ARG A 79 -15.71 -1.97 -2.06
CA ARG A 79 -14.32 -2.39 -1.84
C ARG A 79 -13.63 -1.66 -0.69
N GLU A 80 -14.06 -0.45 -0.34
CA GLU A 80 -13.50 0.25 0.82
C GLU A 80 -13.71 -0.56 2.11
N GLY A 81 -14.84 -1.28 2.23
CA GLY A 81 -15.08 -2.22 3.33
C GLY A 81 -14.10 -3.41 3.36
N GLU A 82 -13.74 -3.94 2.20
CA GLU A 82 -12.87 -5.12 2.07
C GLU A 82 -11.38 -4.76 2.19
N GLN A 83 -10.92 -3.69 1.53
CA GLN A 83 -9.54 -3.21 1.61
C GLN A 83 -9.21 -2.61 2.99
N LEU A 84 -10.18 -1.96 3.66
CA LEU A 84 -10.01 -1.59 5.07
C LEU A 84 -9.93 -2.85 5.93
N SER A 85 -10.69 -3.90 5.64
CA SER A 85 -10.64 -5.16 6.38
C SER A 85 -9.31 -5.90 6.17
N GLU A 86 -8.78 -5.94 4.95
CA GLU A 86 -7.51 -6.58 4.60
C GLU A 86 -6.30 -5.79 5.10
N LYS A 87 -6.29 -4.45 4.95
CA LYS A 87 -5.27 -3.59 5.58
C LYS A 87 -5.35 -3.59 7.10
N ARG A 88 -6.55 -3.72 7.69
CA ARG A 88 -6.74 -3.87 9.14
C ARG A 88 -6.32 -5.27 9.61
N GLY A 89 -6.42 -6.30 8.77
CA GLY A 89 -5.88 -7.64 9.03
C GLY A 89 -4.35 -7.68 9.07
N VAL A 90 -3.69 -6.98 8.15
CA VAL A 90 -2.22 -6.87 8.13
C VAL A 90 -1.70 -5.89 9.20
N GLN A 91 -2.37 -4.76 9.45
CA GLN A 91 -1.98 -3.81 10.52
C GLN A 91 -2.25 -4.33 11.93
N ARG A 92 -3.28 -5.17 12.16
CA ARG A 92 -3.58 -5.69 13.50
C ARG A 92 -2.47 -6.59 14.07
N SER A 93 -1.59 -7.13 13.23
CA SER A 93 -0.47 -7.94 13.68
C SER A 93 0.74 -7.14 14.19
N GLN A 94 0.77 -5.81 14.03
CA GLN A 94 1.95 -4.99 14.40
C GLN A 94 1.70 -3.89 15.42
N LEU A 95 0.47 -3.68 15.89
CA LEU A 95 0.22 -2.74 16.98
C LEU A 95 0.25 -3.48 18.32
N ILE A 96 1.45 -3.90 18.73
CA ILE A 96 1.70 -4.19 20.14
C ILE A 96 1.34 -2.90 20.89
N PRO A 97 0.31 -2.89 21.76
CA PRO A 97 -0.09 -1.67 22.46
C PRO A 97 1.13 -1.09 23.17
N GLN A 98 1.36 0.22 23.00
CA GLN A 98 2.54 0.93 23.51
C GLN A 98 2.77 0.69 25.01
N TRP A 99 1.68 0.51 25.77
CA TRP A 99 1.74 0.18 27.19
C TRP A 99 2.40 -1.19 27.48
N MET A 100 2.19 -2.18 26.60
CA MET A 100 2.83 -3.49 26.70
C MET A 100 4.33 -3.42 26.37
N VAL A 101 4.72 -2.58 25.40
CA VAL A 101 6.14 -2.29 25.12
C VAL A 101 6.82 -1.62 26.31
N THR A 102 6.16 -0.65 26.94
CA THR A 102 6.72 0.00 28.14
C THR A 102 6.84 -0.98 29.31
N ALA A 103 5.85 -1.86 29.51
CA ALA A 103 5.87 -2.86 30.57
C ALA A 103 7.01 -3.88 30.39
N THR A 104 7.25 -4.35 29.17
CA THR A 104 8.33 -5.32 28.90
C THR A 104 9.70 -4.70 29.11
N ILE A 105 9.94 -3.47 28.66
CA ILE A 105 11.20 -2.75 28.89
C ILE A 105 11.44 -2.58 30.39
N VAL A 106 10.44 -2.13 31.16
CA VAL A 106 10.56 -1.94 32.61
C VAL A 106 10.87 -3.26 33.32
N ALA A 107 10.20 -4.35 32.95
CA ALA A 107 10.42 -5.67 33.54
C ALA A 107 11.86 -6.17 33.29
N ILE A 108 12.38 -6.01 32.07
CA ILE A 108 13.75 -6.40 31.72
C ILE A 108 14.77 -5.58 32.52
N VAL A 109 14.61 -4.26 32.60
CA VAL A 109 15.51 -3.39 33.36
C VAL A 109 15.50 -3.72 34.85
N ALA A 110 14.32 -3.96 35.44
CA ALA A 110 14.20 -4.35 36.83
C ALA A 110 14.87 -5.70 37.12
N PHE A 111 14.73 -6.68 36.21
CA PHE A 111 15.37 -7.98 36.33
C PHE A 111 16.91 -7.87 36.25
N ILE A 112 17.43 -7.05 35.35
CA ILE A 112 18.87 -6.80 35.24
C ILE A 112 19.38 -6.11 36.52
N ALA A 113 18.68 -5.08 37.02
CA ALA A 113 19.07 -4.40 38.25
C ALA A 113 19.06 -5.36 39.45
N LEU A 114 18.05 -6.23 39.56
CA LEU A 114 17.97 -7.22 40.62
C LEU A 114 19.12 -8.22 40.58
N THR A 115 19.45 -8.75 39.41
CA THR A 115 20.57 -9.70 39.26
C THR A 115 21.91 -9.05 39.58
N VAL A 116 22.14 -7.79 39.16
CA VAL A 116 23.34 -7.02 39.52
C VAL A 116 23.45 -6.80 41.03
N VAL A 117 22.35 -6.45 41.71
CA VAL A 117 22.35 -6.25 43.17
C VAL A 117 22.64 -7.55 43.91
N ILE A 118 22.05 -8.67 43.48
CA ILE A 118 22.31 -9.98 44.09
C ILE A 118 23.77 -10.39 43.88
N ALA A 119 24.29 -10.23 42.66
CA ALA A 119 25.69 -10.53 42.36
C ALA A 119 26.64 -9.66 43.18
N ASN A 120 26.39 -8.35 43.28
CA ASN A 120 27.19 -7.44 44.08
C ASN A 120 27.14 -7.77 45.58
N ARG A 121 26.00 -8.24 46.09
CA ARG A 121 25.85 -8.67 47.48
C ARG A 121 26.50 -10.03 47.76
N ALA A 122 26.63 -10.90 46.76
CA ALA A 122 27.28 -12.21 46.90
C ALA A 122 28.82 -12.13 46.81
N VAL A 123 29.35 -11.07 46.19
CA VAL A 123 30.81 -10.84 46.03
C VAL A 123 31.40 -10.05 47.23
N ARG A 124 30.56 -9.48 48.10
CA ARG A 124 30.95 -8.67 49.26
C ARG A 124 30.65 -9.39 50.57
#